data_AF-A0A9R1URG6-F1
#
_entry.id   AF-A0A9R1URG6-F1
#
_cell.length_a   1.000
_cell.length_b   1.000
_cell.length_c   1.000
_cell.angle_alpha   90.00
_cell.angle_beta   90.00
_cell.angle_gamma   90.00
#
_symmetry.space_group_name_H-M   'P 1'
#
loop_
_entity.id
_entity.type
_entity.pdbx_description
1 polymer ?
#
loop_
_entity_poly.entity_id
_entity_poly.type
_entity_poly.pdbx_seq_one_letter_code
_entity_poly.pdbx_strand_id
1 'polypeptide(L)'
;MINEVWTISKWKRLSQSGKDNRNKLEDGSVSKHIGGSISIHQHKKRMQATIKRPPIGVELYARLHTKQSTQEYITPKTAKVQAYESAMVAKFGDDTSCHPLLEN
;
A
#
# COMPACT_ATOMS: atom_id res chain seq x y z
N MET A 1 28.67 -10.78 -13.26
CA MET A 1 28.31 -10.73 -11.82
C MET A 1 26.86 -11.09 -11.49
N ILE A 2 25.84 -10.75 -12.31
CA ILE A 2 24.46 -11.19 -12.05
C ILE A 2 24.38 -12.73 -11.97
N ASN A 3 24.93 -13.45 -12.94
CA ASN A 3 24.89 -14.92 -12.99
C ASN A 3 25.55 -15.61 -11.77
N GLU A 4 26.45 -14.94 -11.04
CA GLU A 4 27.09 -15.52 -9.85
C GLU A 4 26.11 -15.52 -8.67
N VAL A 5 25.27 -14.49 -8.52
CA VAL A 5 24.35 -14.38 -7.38
C VAL A 5 23.20 -15.40 -7.45
N TRP A 6 22.63 -15.60 -8.64
CA TRP A 6 21.48 -16.51 -8.86
C TRP A 6 21.89 -17.99 -8.94
N THR A 7 23.18 -18.28 -9.06
CA THR A 7 23.68 -19.66 -9.14
C THR A 7 24.16 -20.21 -7.80
N ILE A 8 24.42 -19.34 -6.81
CA ILE A 8 24.80 -19.73 -5.44
C ILE A 8 23.72 -20.62 -4.82
N SER A 9 24.15 -21.75 -4.25
CA SER A 9 23.27 -22.75 -3.62
C SER A 9 22.36 -22.15 -2.54
N LYS A 10 22.86 -21.15 -1.78
CA LYS A 10 22.06 -20.40 -0.81
C LYS A 10 20.87 -19.69 -1.46
N TRP A 11 21.08 -19.02 -2.60
CA TRP A 11 20.02 -18.32 -3.32
C TRP A 11 18.99 -19.31 -3.89
N LYS A 12 19.46 -20.39 -4.54
CA LYS A 12 18.59 -21.45 -5.06
C LYS A 12 17.72 -22.07 -3.97
N ARG A 13 18.30 -22.35 -2.80
CA ARG A 13 17.57 -22.87 -1.64
C ARG A 13 16.48 -21.91 -1.17
N LEU A 14 16.80 -20.63 -0.99
CA LEU A 14 15.83 -19.62 -0.55
C LEU A 14 14.71 -19.40 -1.58
N SER A 15 15.06 -19.39 -2.87
CA SER A 15 14.09 -19.28 -3.97
C SER A 15 13.13 -20.48 -3.99
N GLN A 16 13.66 -21.70 -3.84
CA GLN A 16 12.88 -22.93 -3.79
C GLN A 16 11.96 -22.95 -2.56
N SER A 17 12.48 -22.67 -1.36
CA SER A 17 11.64 -22.57 -0.16
C SER A 17 10.56 -21.49 -0.28
N GLY A 18 10.86 -20.34 -0.90
CA GLY A 18 9.85 -19.30 -1.15
C GLY A 18 8.79 -19.69 -2.17
N LYS A 19 9.13 -20.55 -3.15
CA LYS A 19 8.16 -21.16 -4.06
C LYS A 19 7.29 -22.18 -3.31
N ASP A 20 7.89 -23.06 -2.53
CA ASP A 20 7.17 -24.12 -1.80
C ASP A 20 6.22 -23.52 -0.76
N ASN A 21 6.64 -22.50 -0.03
CA ASN A 21 5.78 -21.76 0.91
C ASN A 21 4.59 -21.09 0.22
N ARG A 22 4.79 -20.52 -0.99
CA ARG A 22 3.70 -19.91 -1.77
C ARG A 22 2.71 -20.94 -2.30
N ASN A 23 3.15 -22.17 -2.52
CA ASN A 23 2.34 -23.24 -3.10
C ASN A 23 1.80 -24.23 -2.07
N LYS A 24 2.17 -24.08 -0.79
CA LYS A 24 1.65 -24.90 0.30
C LYS A 24 0.13 -24.72 0.37
N LEU A 25 -0.58 -25.85 0.36
CA LEU A 25 -2.03 -25.88 0.53
C LEU A 25 -2.36 -25.65 2.00
N GLU A 26 -3.28 -24.73 2.27
CA GLU A 26 -3.95 -24.54 3.55
C GLU A 26 -5.46 -24.66 3.28
N ASP A 27 -6.14 -25.55 4.00
CA ASP A 27 -7.59 -25.82 3.84
C ASP A 27 -8.04 -26.17 2.39
N GLY A 28 -7.25 -26.99 1.69
CA GLY A 28 -7.57 -27.48 0.35
C GLY A 28 -7.34 -26.48 -0.79
N SER A 29 -6.88 -25.25 -0.49
CA SER A 29 -6.46 -24.26 -1.50
C SER A 29 -5.01 -23.85 -1.25
N VAL A 30 -4.28 -23.50 -2.31
CA VAL A 30 -2.99 -22.81 -2.15
C VAL A 30 -3.25 -21.55 -1.34
N SER A 31 -2.51 -21.37 -0.25
CA SER A 31 -2.57 -20.13 0.54
C SER A 31 -2.08 -18.98 -0.34
N LYS A 32 -3.01 -18.32 -1.01
CA LYS A 32 -2.75 -17.09 -1.77
C LYS A 32 -2.18 -16.11 -0.77
N HIS A 33 -0.89 -15.82 -0.90
CA HIS A 33 -0.23 -14.79 -0.12
C HIS A 33 -1.01 -13.48 -0.34
N ILE A 34 -1.97 -13.17 0.53
CA ILE A 34 -2.48 -11.81 0.65
C ILE A 34 -1.31 -11.09 1.30
N GLY A 35 -0.43 -10.51 0.50
CA GLY A 35 0.56 -9.55 1.01
C GLY A 35 -0.22 -8.57 1.89
N GLY A 36 0.02 -8.63 3.20
CA GLY A 36 -0.91 -8.22 4.28
C GLY A 36 -1.26 -6.74 4.37
N SER A 37 -1.19 -6.00 3.28
CA SER A 37 -1.68 -4.65 3.16
C SER A 37 -3.16 -4.68 2.83
N ILE A 38 -3.97 -4.13 3.73
CA ILE A 38 -5.36 -3.83 3.42
C ILE A 38 -5.42 -2.83 2.26
N SER A 39 -6.43 -2.96 1.40
CA SER A 39 -6.56 -2.06 0.26
C SER A 39 -6.82 -0.62 0.72
N ILE A 40 -6.51 0.36 -0.15
CA ILE A 40 -6.83 1.77 0.11
C ILE A 40 -8.33 1.95 0.39
N HIS A 41 -9.18 1.16 -0.27
CA HIS A 41 -10.62 1.10 0.00
C HIS A 41 -10.94 0.67 1.44
N GLN A 42 -10.29 -0.37 1.92
CA GLN A 42 -10.50 -0.84 3.28
C GLN A 42 -9.95 0.17 4.31
N HIS A 43 -8.87 0.89 3.99
CA HIS A 43 -8.42 2.05 4.76
C HIS A 43 -9.47 3.16 4.80
N LYS A 44 -10.06 3.54 3.66
CA LYS A 44 -11.14 4.54 3.55
C LYS A 44 -12.34 4.14 4.41
N LYS A 45 -12.83 2.90 4.30
CA LYS A 45 -13.95 2.39 5.10
C LYS A 45 -13.68 2.46 6.60
N ARG A 46 -12.50 2.01 7.05
CA ARG A 46 -12.11 2.08 8.47
C ARG A 46 -12.06 3.52 8.95
N MET A 47 -11.48 4.41 8.15
CA MET A 47 -11.33 5.81 8.48
C MET A 47 -12.70 6.52 8.54
N GLN A 48 -13.60 6.26 7.60
CA GLN A 48 -14.99 6.74 7.62
C GLN A 48 -15.73 6.27 8.88
N ALA A 49 -15.52 5.02 9.30
CA ALA A 49 -16.13 4.51 10.53
C ALA A 49 -15.61 5.23 11.79
N THR A 50 -14.33 5.66 11.80
CA THR A 50 -13.73 6.43 12.89
C THR A 50 -14.19 7.89 12.90
N ILE A 51 -14.12 8.58 11.75
CA ILE A 51 -14.37 10.03 11.66
C ILE A 51 -15.85 10.38 11.41
N LYS A 52 -16.71 9.36 11.21
CA LYS A 52 -18.17 9.48 10.95
C LYS A 52 -18.55 10.33 9.74
N ARG A 53 -17.61 10.57 8.82
CA ARG A 53 -17.81 11.22 7.52
C ARG A 53 -16.89 10.62 6.46
N PRO A 54 -17.14 10.84 5.17
CA PRO A 54 -16.19 10.47 4.13
C PRO A 54 -14.84 11.19 4.35
N PRO A 55 -13.71 10.45 4.33
CA PRO A 55 -12.39 11.06 4.45
C PRO A 55 -12.02 11.78 3.16
N ILE A 56 -11.36 12.94 3.27
CA ILE A 56 -10.83 13.67 2.10
C ILE A 56 -9.52 13.04 1.64
N GLY A 57 -9.16 13.26 0.37
CA GLY A 57 -7.98 12.61 -0.25
C GLY A 57 -6.68 12.84 0.52
N VAL A 58 -6.46 14.05 1.03
CA VAL A 58 -5.26 14.41 1.81
C VAL A 58 -5.21 13.71 3.16
N GLU A 59 -6.36 13.54 3.83
CA GLU A 59 -6.44 12.83 5.11
C GLU A 59 -6.18 11.34 4.92
N LEU A 60 -6.71 10.76 3.84
CA LEU A 60 -6.46 9.36 3.47
C LEU A 60 -4.97 9.16 3.10
N TYR A 61 -4.39 10.09 2.35
CA TYR A 61 -2.97 10.09 2.01
C TYR A 61 -2.10 10.13 3.27
N ALA A 62 -2.37 11.05 4.20
CA ALA A 62 -1.65 11.14 5.47
C ALA A 62 -1.76 9.82 6.25
N ARG A 63 -2.98 9.26 6.38
CA ARG A 63 -3.21 7.99 7.09
C ARG A 63 -2.44 6.80 6.51
N LEU A 64 -2.23 6.77 5.19
CA LEU A 64 -1.48 5.71 4.50
C LEU A 64 0.03 5.89 4.58
N HIS A 65 0.50 7.13 4.74
CA HIS A 65 1.91 7.47 4.68
C HIS A 65 2.52 7.86 6.02
N THR A 66 1.75 7.82 7.11
CA THR A 66 2.24 7.96 8.47
C THR A 66 2.18 6.64 9.25
N LYS A 67 3.11 6.48 10.18
CA LYS A 67 3.06 5.39 11.16
C LYS A 67 1.92 5.67 12.13
N GLN A 68 1.06 4.68 12.38
CA GLN A 68 -0.08 4.89 13.29
C GLN A 68 0.34 5.22 14.72
N SER A 69 1.48 4.69 15.18
CA SER A 69 1.99 4.89 16.54
C SER A 69 2.63 6.26 16.76
N THR A 70 3.43 6.75 15.81
CA THR A 70 4.20 8.00 15.97
C THR A 70 3.64 9.17 15.18
N GLN A 71 2.70 8.92 14.26
CA GLN A 71 2.20 9.89 13.27
C GLN A 71 3.29 10.48 12.35
N GLU A 72 4.50 9.94 12.39
CA GLU A 72 5.59 10.35 11.51
C GLU A 72 5.44 9.73 10.12
N TYR A 73 5.87 10.46 9.10
CA TYR A 73 5.90 9.93 7.75
C TYR A 73 6.86 8.75 7.62
N ILE A 74 6.41 7.72 6.91
CA ILE A 74 7.18 6.49 6.68
C ILE A 74 8.45 6.79 5.87
N THR A 75 8.39 7.77 4.96
CA THR A 75 9.55 8.24 4.20
C THR A 75 9.60 9.77 4.08
N PRO A 76 10.79 10.37 3.88
CA PRO A 76 10.92 11.81 3.64
C PRO A 76 10.19 12.26 2.35
N LYS A 77 10.10 11.39 1.33
CA LYS A 77 9.40 11.71 0.08
C LYS A 77 7.89 11.85 0.29
N THR A 78 7.33 11.07 1.21
CA THR A 78 5.89 11.06 1.49
C THR A 78 5.44 12.20 2.40
N ALA A 79 6.39 12.87 3.08
CA ALA A 79 6.13 14.09 3.87
C ALA A 79 5.70 15.30 3.02
N LYS A 80 5.77 15.18 1.68
CA LYS A 80 5.38 16.25 0.74
C LYS A 80 3.88 16.21 0.43
N VAL A 81 3.03 16.42 1.43
CA VAL A 81 1.56 16.51 1.24
C VAL A 81 1.20 17.58 0.20
N GLN A 82 1.91 18.70 0.20
CA GLN A 82 1.76 19.76 -0.81
C GLN A 82 1.99 19.24 -2.24
N ALA A 83 2.94 18.32 -2.45
CA ALA A 83 3.17 17.74 -3.77
C ALA A 83 2.03 16.81 -4.19
N TYR A 84 1.39 16.13 -3.24
CA TYR A 84 0.18 15.36 -3.50
C TYR A 84 -0.99 16.29 -3.89
N GLU A 85 -1.22 17.36 -3.13
CA GLU A 85 -2.26 18.35 -3.43
C GLU A 85 -2.04 19.00 -4.81
N SER A 86 -0.82 19.47 -5.10
CA SER A 86 -0.48 20.03 -6.42
C SER A 86 -0.65 19.01 -7.54
N ALA A 87 -0.33 17.73 -7.31
CA ALA A 87 -0.53 16.67 -8.29
C ALA A 87 -2.01 16.35 -8.52
N MET A 88 -2.84 16.41 -7.47
CA MET A 88 -4.28 16.23 -7.61
C MET A 88 -4.91 17.40 -8.37
N VAL A 89 -4.53 18.64 -8.03
CA VAL A 89 -4.94 19.85 -8.75
C VAL A 89 -4.53 19.81 -10.21
N ALA A 90 -3.27 19.47 -10.50
CA ALA A 90 -2.78 19.41 -11.87
C ALA A 90 -3.50 18.36 -12.73
N LYS A 91 -4.00 17.28 -12.12
CA LYS A 91 -4.68 16.19 -12.85
C LYS A 91 -6.19 16.38 -12.94
N PHE A 92 -6.82 16.93 -11.92
CA PHE A 92 -8.27 16.93 -11.76
C PHE A 92 -8.87 18.33 -11.59
N GLY A 93 -8.04 19.37 -11.60
CA GLY A 93 -8.42 20.76 -11.38
C GLY A 93 -8.49 21.14 -9.90
N ASP A 94 -8.73 22.42 -9.62
CA ASP A 94 -8.83 22.96 -8.25
C ASP A 94 -10.09 22.46 -7.51
N ASP A 95 -11.08 21.95 -8.25
CA ASP A 95 -12.29 21.38 -7.67
C ASP A 95 -12.02 20.00 -7.06
N THR A 96 -11.89 19.97 -5.74
CA THR A 96 -11.68 18.74 -4.96
C THR A 96 -12.81 17.72 -5.09
N SER A 97 -14.01 18.10 -5.58
CA SER A 97 -15.09 17.16 -5.87
C SER A 97 -14.86 16.34 -7.14
N CYS A 98 -14.02 16.84 -8.07
CA CYS A 98 -13.60 16.16 -9.30
C CYS A 98 -12.40 15.22 -9.07
N HIS A 99 -11.78 15.27 -7.89
CA HIS A 99 -10.69 14.37 -7.56
C HIS A 99 -11.27 12.97 -7.36
N PRO A 100 -10.60 11.92 -7.85
CA PRO A 100 -11.15 10.57 -7.80
C PRO A 100 -11.42 10.19 -6.34
N LEU A 101 -12.70 10.15 -6.00
CA LEU A 101 -13.17 9.34 -4.90
C LEU A 101 -12.83 7.92 -5.31
N LEU A 102 -11.89 7.30 -4.61
CA LEU A 102 -11.49 5.92 -4.86
C LEU A 102 -12.71 5.02 -4.54
N GLU A 103 -13.58 4.88 -5.53
CA GLU A 103 -14.78 4.05 -5.55
C GLU A 103 -14.71 3.18 -6.80
N ASN A 104 -14.31 1.93 -6.57
CA ASN A 104 -14.83 0.69 -7.14
C ASN A 104 -13.83 -0.44 -6.84
#